data_AF-A0A316KJ49-F1
#
_entry.id   AF-A0A316KJ49-F1
#
_cell.length_a   1.000
_cell.length_b   1.000
_cell.length_c   1.000
_cell.angle_alpha   90.00
_cell.angle_beta   90.00
_cell.angle_gamma   90.00
#
_symmetry.space_group_name_H-M   'P 1'
#
loop_
_entity.id
_entity.type
_entity.pdbx_description
1 polymer ?
#
loop_
_entity_poly.entity_id
_entity_poly.type
_entity_poly.pdbx_seq_one_letter_code
_entity_poly.pdbx_strand_id
1 'polypeptide(L)'
;MKHRNRPPEQDDLLRPRLVDLIDMRHELVKLAALIDWDFFEREWAGFFPSGTGRPATQPRLVAGLMYLQHLHRLSDEAVVARWVENPYFQH
;
A
#
# COMPACT_ATOMS: atom_id res chain seq x y z
N MET A 1 12.44 3.58 -16.06
CA MET A 1 12.59 4.92 -15.46
C MET A 1 13.11 4.76 -14.03
N LYS A 2 14.15 5.49 -13.62
CA LYS A 2 14.72 5.39 -12.25
C LYS A 2 13.66 5.78 -11.22
N HIS A 3 13.43 4.93 -10.19
CA HIS A 3 12.51 5.22 -9.08
C HIS A 3 13.03 6.47 -8.37
N ARG A 4 12.45 7.64 -8.66
CA ARG A 4 12.76 8.88 -7.92
C ARG A 4 12.09 8.76 -6.57
N ASN A 5 12.85 8.98 -5.50
CA ASN A 5 12.26 9.16 -4.17
C ASN A 5 11.19 10.25 -4.27
N ARG A 6 9.98 9.93 -3.81
CA ARG A 6 8.89 10.89 -3.78
C ARG A 6 9.38 12.09 -2.96
N PRO A 7 9.26 13.33 -3.47
CA PRO A 7 9.53 14.50 -2.63
C PRO A 7 8.70 14.37 -1.34
N PRO A 8 9.19 14.88 -0.19
CA PRO A 8 8.41 14.87 1.04
C PRO A 8 7.02 15.43 0.74
N GLU A 9 6.00 14.69 1.17
CA GLU A 9 4.61 15.00 0.84
C GLU A 9 4.30 16.40 1.38
N GLN A 10 4.18 17.37 0.46
CA GLN A 10 3.83 18.73 0.80
C GLN A 10 2.38 18.71 1.29
N ASP A 11 2.10 19.33 2.43
CA ASP A 11 0.73 19.44 2.94
C ASP A 11 -0.13 20.16 1.90
N ASP A 12 -0.93 19.37 1.18
CA ASP A 12 -1.96 19.87 0.28
C ASP A 12 -3.08 20.42 1.18
N LEU A 13 -3.01 21.71 1.49
CA LEU A 13 -3.88 22.41 2.44
C LEU A 13 -5.39 22.18 2.21
N LEU A 14 -5.76 21.74 1.01
CA LEU A 14 -7.16 21.57 0.59
C LEU A 14 -7.59 20.10 0.51
N ARG A 15 -6.69 19.13 0.69
CA ARG A 15 -7.02 17.70 0.63
C ARG A 15 -6.70 17.01 1.97
N PRO A 16 -7.70 16.40 2.64
CA PRO A 16 -7.43 15.65 3.86
C PRO A 16 -6.49 14.48 3.55
N ARG A 17 -5.44 14.30 4.35
CA ARG A 17 -4.52 13.17 4.17
C ARG A 17 -5.18 11.91 4.69
N LEU A 18 -4.73 10.77 4.20
CA LEU A 18 -5.26 9.47 4.65
C LEU A 18 -5.17 9.32 6.18
N VAL A 19 -4.05 9.74 6.78
CA VAL A 19 -3.82 9.70 8.24
C VAL A 19 -4.79 10.57 9.03
N ASP A 20 -5.38 11.59 8.40
CA ASP A 20 -6.37 12.47 9.01
C ASP A 20 -7.79 11.86 8.91
N LEU A 21 -7.97 10.82 8.08
CA LEU A 21 -9.25 10.15 7.81
C LEU A 21 -9.43 8.83 8.58
N ILE A 22 -8.38 8.31 9.21
CA ILE A 22 -8.38 6.99 9.87
C ILE A 22 -7.97 7.09 11.34
N ASP A 23 -8.53 6.22 12.20
CA ASP A 23 -8.05 6.12 13.59
C ASP A 23 -6.72 5.37 13.60
N MET A 24 -5.65 6.05 14.02
CA MET A 24 -4.31 5.47 14.13
C MET A 24 -4.21 4.31 15.15
N ARG A 25 -5.23 4.12 16.00
CA ARG A 25 -5.32 3.00 16.95
C ARG A 25 -6.01 1.77 16.35
N HIS A 26 -6.52 1.86 15.13
CA HIS A 26 -7.18 0.76 14.44
C HIS A 26 -6.22 -0.42 14.24
N GLU A 27 -6.75 -1.64 14.28
CA GLU A 27 -5.96 -2.87 14.26
C GLU A 27 -5.14 -3.02 12.97
N LEU A 28 -5.70 -2.66 11.82
CA LEU A 28 -4.96 -2.67 10.54
C LEU A 28 -3.81 -1.66 10.51
N VAL A 29 -3.96 -0.49 11.15
CA VAL A 29 -2.89 0.50 11.23
C VAL A 29 -1.74 -0.02 12.10
N LYS A 30 -2.09 -0.62 13.25
CA LYS A 30 -1.11 -1.27 14.13
C LYS A 30 -0.42 -2.43 13.43
N LEU A 31 -1.16 -3.26 12.70
CA LEU A 31 -0.60 -4.37 11.93
C LEU A 31 0.38 -3.86 10.87
N ALA A 32 0.02 -2.81 10.13
CA ALA A 32 0.90 -2.22 9.13
C ALA A 32 2.22 -1.69 9.74
N ALA A 33 2.19 -1.17 10.97
CA ALA A 33 3.39 -0.72 11.67
C ALA A 33 4.31 -1.88 12.15
N LEU A 34 3.79 -3.11 12.25
CA LEU A 34 4.54 -4.29 12.70
C LEU A 34 5.18 -5.08 11.55
N ILE A 35 4.76 -4.84 10.31
CA ILE A 35 5.27 -5.56 9.14
C ILE A 35 6.61 -4.94 8.69
N ASP A 36 7.62 -5.77 8.50
CA ASP A 36 8.87 -5.38 7.82
C ASP A 36 8.62 -5.23 6.31
N TRP A 37 8.17 -4.05 5.89
CA TRP A 37 7.90 -3.76 4.48
C TRP A 37 9.18 -3.76 3.62
N ASP A 38 10.32 -3.40 4.20
CA ASP A 38 11.58 -3.35 3.47
C ASP A 38 12.05 -4.74 3.04
N PHE A 39 11.68 -5.79 3.78
CA PHE A 39 11.86 -7.17 3.34
C PHE A 39 11.20 -7.42 1.99
N PHE A 40 9.93 -7.06 1.82
CA PHE A 40 9.21 -7.27 0.56
C PHE A 40 9.78 -6.40 -0.57
N GLU A 41 10.12 -5.16 -0.29
CA GLU A 41 10.74 -4.28 -1.28
C GLU A 41 12.06 -4.85 -1.81
N ARG A 42 12.88 -5.47 -0.95
CA ARG A 42 14.14 -6.12 -1.36
C ARG A 42 13.91 -7.44 -2.09
N GLU A 43 13.16 -8.35 -1.48
CA GLU A 43 13.03 -9.72 -1.97
C GLU A 43 12.18 -9.80 -3.24
N TRP A 44 11.22 -8.89 -3.41
CA TRP A 44 10.29 -8.93 -4.54
C TRP A 44 10.67 -7.95 -5.66
N ALA A 45 11.73 -7.14 -5.50
CA ALA A 45 12.17 -6.17 -6.51
C ALA A 45 12.32 -6.79 -7.91
N GLY A 46 12.80 -8.04 -7.98
CA GLY A 46 13.01 -8.77 -9.23
C GLY A 46 11.72 -9.14 -9.98
N PHE A 47 10.58 -9.25 -9.30
CA PHE A 47 9.29 -9.58 -9.92
C PHE A 47 8.60 -8.36 -10.56
N PHE A 48 9.06 -7.15 -10.24
CA PHE A 48 8.46 -5.88 -10.64
C PHE A 48 9.45 -5.03 -11.47
N PRO A 49 9.92 -5.51 -12.64
CA PRO A 49 10.93 -4.79 -13.42
C PRO A 49 10.36 -3.48 -13.99
N SER A 50 11.06 -2.36 -13.75
CA SER A 50 10.65 -1.00 -14.16
C SER A 50 11.32 -0.51 -15.46
N GLY A 51 11.90 -1.43 -16.23
CA GLY A 51 12.75 -1.16 -17.38
C GLY A 51 12.01 -0.52 -18.57
N THR A 52 10.75 -0.89 -18.80
CA THR A 52 9.97 -0.48 -19.99
C THR A 52 8.47 -0.48 -19.68
N GLY A 53 7.73 0.55 -20.11
CA GLY A 53 6.27 0.61 -19.97
C GLY A 53 5.76 1.26 -18.67
N ARG A 54 4.59 0.81 -18.18
CA ARG A 54 3.97 1.31 -16.94
C ARG A 54 4.90 1.03 -15.75
N PRO A 55 5.10 2.00 -14.82
CA PRO A 55 5.85 1.73 -13.60
C PRO A 55 5.29 0.50 -12.89
N ALA A 56 6.18 -0.39 -12.47
CA ALA A 56 5.76 -1.60 -11.79
C ALA A 56 5.11 -1.24 -10.44
N THR A 57 4.08 -2.01 -10.08
CA THR A 57 3.40 -1.86 -8.78
C THR A 57 4.40 -2.07 -7.66
N GLN A 58 4.30 -1.25 -6.60
CA GLN A 58 5.19 -1.38 -5.43
C GLN A 58 4.96 -2.74 -4.74
N PRO A 59 6.03 -3.51 -4.44
CA PRO A 59 5.95 -4.73 -3.65
C PRO A 59 5.11 -4.61 -2.38
N ARG A 60 5.25 -3.51 -1.63
CA ARG A 60 4.44 -3.24 -0.44
C ARG A 60 2.93 -3.29 -0.72
N LEU A 61 2.47 -2.69 -1.82
CA LEU A 61 1.04 -2.68 -2.17
C LEU A 61 0.54 -4.10 -2.46
N VAL A 62 1.31 -4.89 -3.21
CA VAL A 62 0.92 -6.28 -3.53
C VAL A 62 0.90 -7.14 -2.28
N ALA A 63 1.93 -7.05 -1.43
CA ALA A 63 1.98 -7.75 -0.15
C ALA A 63 0.79 -7.35 0.75
N GLY A 64 0.49 -6.04 0.86
CA GLY A 64 -0.63 -5.53 1.63
C GLY A 64 -1.99 -6.07 1.15
N LEU A 65 -2.22 -6.07 -0.17
CA LEU A 65 -3.44 -6.65 -0.75
C LEU A 65 -3.56 -8.15 -0.48
N MET A 66 -2.47 -8.92 -0.59
CA MET A 66 -2.48 -10.35 -0.24
C MET A 66 -2.81 -10.56 1.24
N TYR A 67 -2.23 -9.77 2.15
CA TYR A 67 -2.57 -9.82 3.57
C TYR A 67 -4.06 -9.54 3.81
N LEU A 68 -4.60 -8.46 3.24
CA LEU A 68 -6.00 -8.08 3.40
C LEU A 68 -6.94 -9.12 2.81
N GLN A 69 -6.57 -9.69 1.66
CA GLN A 69 -7.31 -10.77 1.01
C GLN A 69 -7.43 -11.98 1.93
N HIS A 70 -6.31 -12.44 2.50
CA HIS A 70 -6.30 -13.61 3.39
C HIS A 70 -6.98 -13.32 4.73
N LEU A 71 -6.72 -12.15 5.33
CA LEU A 71 -7.29 -11.74 6.61
C LEU A 71 -8.83 -11.71 6.57
N HIS A 72 -9.39 -11.23 5.46
CA HIS A 72 -10.84 -11.08 5.27
C HIS A 72 -11.47 -12.18 4.40
N ARG A 73 -10.69 -13.18 3.94
CA ARG A 73 -11.13 -14.27 3.05
C ARG A 73 -11.83 -13.76 1.79
N LEU A 74 -11.24 -12.76 1.14
CA LEU A 74 -11.78 -12.11 -0.06
C LEU A 74 -11.25 -12.78 -1.34
N SER A 75 -11.98 -12.63 -2.45
CA SER A 75 -11.43 -12.87 -3.79
C SER A 75 -10.50 -11.71 -4.21
N ASP A 76 -9.77 -11.90 -5.30
CA ASP A 76 -8.90 -10.87 -5.89
C ASP A 76 -9.69 -9.61 -6.26
N GLU A 77 -10.87 -9.78 -6.86
CA GLU A 77 -11.74 -8.67 -7.24
C GLU A 77 -12.34 -7.98 -6.02
N ALA A 78 -12.74 -8.76 -5.01
CA ALA A 78 -13.36 -8.25 -3.80
C ALA A 78 -12.38 -7.45 -2.94
N VAL A 79 -11.10 -7.86 -2.86
CA VAL A 79 -10.09 -7.09 -2.12
C VAL A 79 -9.80 -5.76 -2.82
N VAL A 80 -9.75 -5.74 -4.16
CA VAL A 80 -9.55 -4.50 -4.93
C VAL A 80 -10.75 -3.56 -4.77
N ALA A 81 -11.97 -4.07 -4.88
CA ALA A 81 -13.18 -3.27 -4.67
C ALA A 81 -13.19 -2.63 -3.26
N ARG A 82 -12.88 -3.43 -2.24
CA ARG A 82 -12.84 -2.95 -0.85
C ARG A 82 -11.68 -2.00 -0.57
N TRP A 83 -10.56 -2.14 -1.28
CA TRP A 83 -9.43 -1.20 -1.18
C TRP A 83 -9.81 0.20 -1.66
N VAL A 84 -10.62 0.31 -2.72
CA VAL A 84 -11.10 1.61 -3.23
C VAL A 84 -12.02 2.31 -2.23
N GLU A 85 -12.87 1.54 -1.55
CA GLU A 85 -13.91 2.07 -0.66
C GLU A 85 -13.44 2.33 0.78
N ASN A 86 -12.43 1.59 1.25
CA ASN A 86 -12.02 1.59 2.65
C ASN A 86 -10.65 2.28 2.86
N PRO A 87 -10.60 3.44 3.53
CA PRO A 87 -9.32 4.13 3.76
C PRO A 87 -8.36 3.33 4.64
N TYR A 88 -8.84 2.45 5.52
CA TYR A 88 -7.95 1.58 6.31
C TYR A 88 -7.19 0.55 5.46
N PHE A 89 -7.67 0.23 4.26
CA PHE A 89 -6.99 -0.69 3.33
C PHE A 89 -5.89 0.04 2.54
N GLN A 90 -5.83 1.38 2.61
CA GLN A 90 -4.89 2.22 1.87
C GLN A 90 -3.71 2.69 2.73
N HIS A 91 -3.64 2.30 4.01
CA HIS A 91 -2.64 2.79 4.98
C HIS A 91 -1.25 2.12 4.87
#